data_AF-A0A0N5C6H5-F1
#
_entry.id   AF-A0A0N5C6H5-F1
#
_cell.length_a   1.000
_cell.length_b   1.000
_cell.length_c   1.000
_cell.angle_alpha   90.00
_cell.angle_beta   90.00
_cell.angle_gamma   90.00
#
_symmetry.space_group_name_H-M   'P 1'
#
loop_
_entity.id
_entity.type
_entity.pdbx_description
1 polymer ?
#
loop_
_entity_poly.entity_id
_entity_poly.type
_entity_poly.pdbx_seq_one_letter_code
_entity_poly.pdbx_strand_id
1 'polypeptide(L)'
;MKVQCQFCQKEVEINNIKIHFHFEHNWTFDDSIRKHPCPFMKCNKNKHLFKYNNLFKHISNNHNIKIDSRTKVNVEERIEKKIIVSEVQISQNNVEDIKVKAMKYAKQIDQYAGEFLLEAGYINDKQLFGLSQLIKNILSSCDSLVALESLNFLTFNKKNIQDQCLVDSIELEGSARTVSRRKMKSEIPKCYFVNFQKDIQMYTNKYLQLNNFQKTVKIVLYVDDVCPGNALSPFKKNNMYTHICYKVLDDNVKCSNLEHYRSLGITKSKFVKPFKYHDVVQKTIRLIETTIFVHQNIERNLKIAYVIGDNEFMNILFKTPLNYRAQGTNNCKACNVGGRDWHKFMKCSLIKEQLKNDHAISGIPIDNNLLSDPFHDLNLGVLSNVLFGTTQIVQIITDLTPLQIYEGIINECILMKKHGCINSVINENFFALQRTQDTLSKKGRYLLNGSQTLTVTRVFYEYLIKININNYENGVKIKFKQIINLLKVLLNVTYLCMEFDMDINECSRLHRKVHNESMVENNNWIYDLPVIECDEDEQLEASMEEEIKELSFIISEE
;
A
#
# COMPACT_ATOMS: atom_id res chain seq x y z
N MET A 1 -50.77 29.10 -15.20
CA MET A 1 -51.54 30.33 -14.91
C MET A 1 -50.59 31.52 -14.93
N LYS A 2 -50.90 32.55 -15.70
CA LYS A 2 -50.08 33.78 -15.75
C LYS A 2 -50.62 34.80 -14.77
N VAL A 3 -49.71 35.54 -14.16
CA VAL A 3 -50.01 36.67 -13.28
C VAL A 3 -49.21 37.88 -13.75
N GLN A 4 -49.78 39.07 -13.56
CA GLN A 4 -49.12 40.29 -13.94
C GLN A 4 -48.07 40.67 -12.89
N CYS A 5 -46.84 40.89 -13.33
CA CYS A 5 -45.79 41.40 -12.47
C CYS A 5 -46.11 42.85 -12.09
N GLN A 6 -46.12 43.12 -10.79
CA GLN A 6 -46.49 44.43 -10.26
C GLN A 6 -45.43 45.51 -10.53
N PHE A 7 -44.19 45.11 -10.86
CA PHE A 7 -43.05 46.02 -11.08
C PHE A 7 -42.89 46.44 -12.53
N CYS A 8 -43.11 45.54 -13.48
CA CYS A 8 -42.90 45.81 -14.91
C CYS A 8 -44.14 45.54 -15.77
N GLN A 9 -45.27 45.19 -15.16
CA GLN A 9 -46.54 44.88 -15.82
C GLN A 9 -46.50 43.72 -16.82
N LYS A 10 -45.35 43.01 -16.95
CA LYS A 10 -45.21 41.80 -17.78
C LYS A 10 -46.04 40.66 -17.19
N GLU A 11 -46.68 39.88 -18.06
CA GLU A 11 -47.30 38.62 -17.67
C GLU A 11 -46.23 37.53 -17.46
N VAL A 12 -46.25 36.91 -16.29
CA VAL A 12 -45.29 35.87 -15.91
C VAL A 12 -46.05 34.63 -15.46
N GLU A 13 -45.59 33.45 -15.85
CA GLU A 13 -46.12 32.22 -15.28
C GLU A 13 -45.89 32.18 -13.78
N ILE A 14 -46.91 31.84 -13.00
CA ILE A 14 -46.85 31.92 -11.53
C ILE A 14 -45.73 31.07 -10.92
N ASN A 15 -45.37 29.96 -11.56
CA ASN A 15 -44.25 29.11 -11.11
C ASN A 15 -42.89 29.80 -11.31
N ASN A 16 -42.81 30.73 -12.26
CA ASN A 16 -41.59 31.47 -12.61
C ASN A 16 -41.53 32.85 -11.95
N ILE A 17 -42.51 33.24 -11.14
CA ILE A 17 -42.55 34.61 -10.60
C ILE A 17 -41.40 34.90 -9.60
N LYS A 18 -40.92 33.89 -8.86
CA LYS A 18 -39.70 34.01 -8.03
C LYS A 18 -38.48 34.32 -8.87
N ILE A 19 -38.32 33.61 -9.98
CA ILE A 19 -37.20 33.76 -10.92
C ILE A 19 -37.27 35.15 -11.56
N HIS A 20 -38.45 35.54 -12.03
CA HIS A 20 -38.68 36.86 -12.61
C HIS A 20 -38.33 38.00 -11.62
N PHE A 21 -38.77 37.90 -10.36
CA PHE A 21 -38.41 38.88 -9.33
C PHE A 21 -36.91 38.93 -9.03
N HIS A 22 -36.22 37.78 -9.05
CA HIS A 22 -34.78 37.74 -8.82
C HIS A 22 -33.98 38.39 -9.96
N PHE A 23 -34.31 38.06 -11.22
CA PHE A 23 -33.50 38.50 -12.37
C PHE A 23 -33.89 39.88 -12.91
N GLU A 24 -35.18 40.22 -12.95
CA GLU A 24 -35.63 41.48 -13.57
C GLU A 24 -35.71 42.62 -12.54
N HIS A 25 -35.81 42.28 -11.25
CA HIS A 25 -36.00 43.26 -10.16
C HIS A 25 -34.92 43.17 -9.06
N ASN A 26 -33.87 42.36 -9.28
CA ASN A 26 -32.77 42.11 -8.34
C ASN A 26 -33.23 41.74 -6.92
N TRP A 27 -34.39 41.08 -6.79
CA TRP A 27 -34.95 40.77 -5.48
C TRP A 27 -34.30 39.49 -4.92
N THR A 28 -33.54 39.64 -3.82
CA THR A 28 -32.81 38.52 -3.20
C THR A 28 -33.45 38.08 -1.87
N PHE A 29 -33.05 36.91 -1.38
CA PHE A 29 -33.55 36.36 -0.11
C PHE A 29 -33.29 37.26 1.12
N ASP A 30 -32.29 38.16 1.04
CA ASP A 30 -31.90 39.06 2.13
C ASP A 30 -32.63 40.41 2.13
N ASP A 31 -33.48 40.69 1.13
CA ASP A 31 -34.25 41.94 1.04
C ASP A 31 -35.46 41.96 2.00
N SER A 32 -35.17 41.88 3.30
CA SER A 32 -36.15 41.83 4.39
C SER A 32 -36.91 43.15 4.62
N ILE A 33 -36.51 44.21 3.94
CA ILE A 33 -37.03 45.59 4.07
C ILE A 33 -38.15 45.86 3.06
N ARG A 34 -38.09 45.29 1.85
CA ARG A 34 -39.09 45.52 0.81
C ARG A 34 -40.34 44.66 1.07
N LYS A 35 -41.52 45.30 1.16
CA LYS A 35 -42.82 44.65 1.39
C LYS A 35 -43.73 44.87 0.18
N HIS A 36 -44.43 43.82 -0.27
CA HIS A 36 -45.19 43.84 -1.52
C HIS A 36 -46.58 43.22 -1.43
N PRO A 37 -47.56 43.72 -2.20
CA PRO A 37 -48.89 43.15 -2.22
C PRO A 37 -48.94 41.79 -2.92
N CYS A 38 -50.05 41.07 -2.74
CA CYS A 38 -50.28 39.82 -3.48
C CYS A 38 -50.49 40.12 -4.98
N PRO A 39 -49.81 39.40 -5.91
CA PRO A 39 -49.95 39.61 -7.35
C PRO A 39 -51.31 39.18 -7.92
N PHE A 40 -52.16 38.56 -7.11
CA PHE A 40 -53.52 38.20 -7.50
C PHE A 40 -54.44 39.38 -7.23
N MET A 41 -54.86 40.07 -8.29
CA MET A 41 -55.76 41.23 -8.23
C MET A 41 -57.06 40.96 -7.45
N LYS A 42 -57.58 39.73 -7.52
CA LYS A 42 -58.82 39.30 -6.81
C LYS A 42 -58.57 38.81 -5.38
N CYS A 43 -57.33 38.84 -4.87
CA CYS A 43 -57.03 38.41 -3.52
C CYS A 43 -57.53 39.42 -2.49
N ASN A 44 -58.19 38.95 -1.44
CA ASN A 44 -58.68 39.77 -0.33
C ASN A 44 -57.54 40.45 0.45
N LYS A 45 -56.29 40.04 0.20
CA LYS A 45 -55.04 40.61 0.74
C LYS A 45 -54.19 41.32 -0.32
N ASN A 46 -54.76 41.69 -1.47
CA ASN A 46 -54.07 42.42 -2.55
C ASN A 46 -53.55 43.82 -2.15
N LYS A 47 -54.01 44.39 -1.03
CA LYS A 47 -53.49 45.63 -0.45
C LYS A 47 -52.53 45.41 0.73
N HIS A 48 -52.40 44.16 1.19
CA HIS A 48 -51.52 43.83 2.32
C HIS A 48 -50.09 43.62 1.83
N LEU A 49 -49.11 44.32 2.42
CA LEU A 49 -47.71 44.21 2.03
C LEU A 49 -46.99 43.06 2.78
N PHE A 50 -46.45 42.11 2.03
CA PHE A 50 -45.72 40.92 2.50
C PHE A 50 -44.21 41.06 2.26
N LYS A 51 -43.39 40.63 3.21
CA LYS A 51 -41.95 40.39 2.97
C LYS A 51 -41.75 39.19 2.03
N TYR A 52 -40.61 39.11 1.33
CA TYR A 52 -40.30 38.07 0.32
C TYR A 52 -40.78 36.67 0.69
N ASN A 53 -40.27 36.11 1.79
CA ASN A 53 -40.63 34.75 2.24
C ASN A 53 -42.12 34.62 2.63
N ASN A 54 -42.72 35.70 3.14
CA ASN A 54 -44.13 35.70 3.56
C ASN A 54 -45.07 35.83 2.36
N LEU A 55 -44.66 36.49 1.27
CA LEU A 55 -45.43 36.59 0.05
C LEU A 55 -45.61 35.21 -0.59
N PHE A 56 -44.54 34.41 -0.68
CA PHE A 56 -44.61 33.08 -1.26
C PHE A 56 -45.34 32.07 -0.36
N LYS A 57 -45.23 32.21 0.96
CA LYS A 57 -46.09 31.46 1.89
C LYS A 57 -47.56 31.83 1.72
N HIS A 58 -47.88 33.12 1.59
CA HIS A 58 -49.23 33.58 1.33
C HIS A 58 -49.77 33.01 0.02
N ILE A 59 -49.00 33.06 -1.07
CA ILE A 59 -49.43 32.51 -2.36
C ILE A 59 -49.66 31.00 -2.26
N SER A 60 -48.77 30.26 -1.61
CA SER A 60 -48.93 28.82 -1.45
C SER A 60 -50.16 28.44 -0.64
N ASN A 61 -50.44 29.18 0.44
CA ASN A 61 -51.52 28.84 1.37
C ASN A 61 -52.89 29.35 0.92
N ASN A 62 -52.95 30.51 0.28
CA ASN A 62 -54.22 31.18 -0.02
C ASN A 62 -54.63 31.07 -1.50
N HIS A 63 -53.70 30.70 -2.38
CA HIS A 63 -53.98 30.50 -3.80
C HIS A 63 -53.76 29.04 -4.25
N ASN A 64 -53.48 28.11 -3.32
CA ASN A 64 -53.26 26.68 -3.58
C ASN A 64 -52.19 26.39 -4.67
N ILE A 65 -51.16 27.26 -4.77
CA ILE A 65 -50.10 27.12 -5.77
C ILE A 65 -48.78 26.81 -5.06
N LYS A 66 -48.28 25.58 -5.22
CA LYS A 66 -46.97 25.20 -4.68
C LYS A 66 -45.88 25.88 -5.49
N ILE A 67 -45.20 26.86 -4.88
CA ILE A 67 -44.01 27.50 -5.46
C ILE A 67 -42.79 26.92 -4.75
N ASP A 68 -42.04 26.09 -5.47
CA ASP A 68 -40.90 25.36 -4.90
C ASP A 68 -39.91 26.30 -4.19
N SER A 69 -39.45 25.91 -3.02
CA SER A 69 -38.74 26.81 -2.07
C SER A 69 -37.22 26.76 -2.18
N ARG A 70 -36.67 25.96 -3.09
CA ARG A 70 -35.23 25.75 -3.24
C ARG A 70 -34.75 26.12 -4.64
N THR A 71 -34.32 27.37 -4.83
CA THR A 71 -33.40 27.72 -5.91
C THR A 71 -32.03 28.00 -5.29
N LYS A 72 -31.23 26.95 -5.11
CA LYS A 72 -29.77 27.10 -5.20
C LYS A 72 -29.50 27.21 -6.70
N VAL A 73 -29.23 28.40 -7.19
CA VAL A 73 -28.90 28.61 -8.61
C VAL A 73 -27.60 27.84 -8.87
N ASN A 74 -27.72 26.72 -9.59
CA ASN A 74 -26.57 25.88 -9.94
C ASN A 74 -25.81 26.56 -11.09
N VAL A 75 -24.49 26.42 -11.14
CA VAL A 75 -23.66 26.92 -12.26
C VAL A 75 -24.16 26.39 -13.62
N GLU A 76 -24.74 25.19 -13.63
CA GLU A 76 -25.42 24.56 -14.77
C GLU A 76 -26.59 25.41 -15.31
N GLU A 77 -27.36 26.07 -14.43
CA GLU A 77 -28.52 26.91 -14.81
C GLU A 77 -28.08 28.24 -15.46
N ARG A 78 -26.88 28.74 -15.12
CA ARG A 78 -26.23 29.87 -15.81
C ARG A 78 -25.71 29.49 -17.19
N ILE A 79 -25.19 28.25 -17.33
CA ILE A 79 -24.68 27.71 -18.59
C ILE A 79 -25.84 27.49 -19.57
N GLU A 80 -26.93 26.84 -19.13
CA GLU A 80 -28.13 26.64 -19.95
C GLU A 80 -28.70 27.96 -20.47
N LYS A 81 -28.77 29.01 -19.64
CA LYS A 81 -29.25 30.32 -20.09
C LYS A 81 -28.30 31.04 -21.07
N LYS A 82 -26.98 30.88 -20.94
CA LYS A 82 -26.03 31.44 -21.92
C LYS A 82 -26.12 30.71 -23.27
N ILE A 83 -26.29 29.39 -23.26
CA ILE A 83 -26.46 28.56 -24.47
C ILE A 83 -27.76 28.93 -25.19
N ILE A 84 -28.89 29.04 -24.47
CA ILE A 84 -30.17 29.42 -25.06
C ILE A 84 -30.13 30.82 -25.69
N VAL A 85 -29.41 31.77 -25.08
CA VAL A 85 -29.27 33.13 -25.64
C VAL A 85 -28.40 33.15 -26.91
N SER A 86 -27.44 32.23 -27.02
CA SER A 86 -26.55 32.14 -28.19
C SER A 86 -27.15 31.33 -29.35
N GLU A 87 -27.99 30.32 -29.08
CA GLU A 87 -28.74 29.58 -30.11
C GLU A 87 -29.75 30.44 -30.88
N VAL A 88 -30.26 31.52 -30.27
CA VAL A 88 -31.26 32.42 -30.87
C VAL A 88 -30.67 33.31 -32.00
N GLN A 89 -29.35 33.31 -32.23
CA GLN A 89 -28.68 34.18 -33.23
C GLN A 89 -28.00 33.46 -34.41
N ILE A 90 -28.15 32.14 -34.59
CA ILE A 90 -27.33 31.38 -35.55
C ILE A 90 -28.22 30.64 -36.59
N SER A 91 -27.86 30.74 -37.87
CA SER A 91 -28.48 29.96 -38.94
C SER A 91 -28.12 28.47 -38.85
N GLN A 92 -29.04 27.57 -39.20
CA GLN A 92 -28.90 26.11 -39.02
C GLN A 92 -27.61 25.51 -39.62
N ASN A 93 -27.06 26.09 -40.69
CA ASN A 93 -25.81 25.63 -41.32
C ASN A 93 -24.54 25.94 -40.50
N ASN A 94 -24.57 26.95 -39.63
CA ASN A 94 -23.43 27.31 -38.77
C ASN A 94 -23.41 26.51 -37.45
N VAL A 95 -24.57 25.98 -37.01
CA VAL A 95 -24.68 25.24 -35.74
C VAL A 95 -23.97 23.89 -35.81
N GLU A 96 -24.10 23.17 -36.93
CA GLU A 96 -23.49 21.84 -37.09
C GLU A 96 -21.95 21.93 -37.15
N ASP A 97 -21.41 22.93 -37.85
CA ASP A 97 -19.96 23.17 -37.91
C ASP A 97 -19.39 23.57 -36.54
N ILE A 98 -20.13 24.37 -35.75
CA ILE A 98 -19.76 24.71 -34.37
C ILE A 98 -19.74 23.46 -33.49
N LYS A 99 -20.73 22.58 -33.60
CA LYS A 99 -20.78 21.32 -32.82
C LYS A 99 -19.63 20.37 -33.17
N VAL A 100 -19.31 20.21 -34.45
CA VAL A 100 -18.19 19.37 -34.90
C VAL A 100 -16.86 19.91 -34.37
N LYS A 101 -16.65 21.22 -34.44
CA LYS A 101 -15.45 21.88 -33.89
C LYS A 101 -15.39 21.76 -32.37
N ALA A 102 -16.51 21.94 -31.68
CA ALA A 102 -16.61 21.83 -30.22
C ALA A 102 -16.31 20.40 -29.74
N MET A 103 -16.82 19.39 -30.45
CA MET A 103 -16.52 17.99 -30.13
C MET A 103 -15.03 17.67 -30.31
N LYS A 104 -14.39 18.19 -31.36
CA LYS A 104 -12.94 18.02 -31.58
C LYS A 104 -12.13 18.72 -30.47
N TYR A 105 -12.54 19.92 -30.09
CA TYR A 105 -11.86 20.70 -29.06
C TYR A 105 -12.01 20.07 -27.67
N ALA A 106 -13.21 19.59 -27.32
CA ALA A 106 -13.44 18.85 -26.09
C ALA A 106 -12.59 17.57 -25.99
N LYS A 107 -12.43 16.83 -27.10
CA LYS A 107 -11.55 15.64 -27.15
C LYS A 107 -10.08 15.98 -26.87
N GLN A 108 -9.58 17.11 -27.41
CA GLN A 108 -8.20 17.53 -27.13
C GLN A 108 -8.02 17.94 -25.67
N ILE A 109 -8.99 18.63 -25.08
CA ILE A 109 -8.96 18.98 -23.65
C ILE A 109 -9.00 17.71 -22.78
N ASP A 110 -9.85 16.74 -23.12
CA ASP A 110 -9.90 15.45 -22.43
C ASP A 110 -8.54 14.70 -22.53
N GLN A 111 -7.88 14.76 -23.69
CA GLN A 111 -6.56 14.17 -23.89
C GLN A 111 -5.49 14.82 -22.99
N TYR A 112 -5.38 16.16 -23.02
CA TYR A 112 -4.39 16.86 -22.20
C TYR A 112 -4.64 16.73 -20.70
N ALA A 113 -5.92 16.72 -20.29
CA ALA A 113 -6.27 16.42 -18.91
C ALA A 113 -5.82 14.99 -18.54
N GLY A 114 -6.03 14.00 -19.42
CA GLY A 114 -5.56 12.63 -19.22
C GLY A 114 -4.04 12.51 -19.10
N GLU A 115 -3.29 13.20 -19.96
CA GLU A 115 -1.82 13.25 -19.92
C GLU A 115 -1.33 13.86 -18.61
N PHE A 116 -1.89 14.99 -18.19
CA PHE A 116 -1.58 15.61 -16.90
C PHE A 116 -1.88 14.69 -15.72
N LEU A 117 -3.01 13.97 -15.75
CA LEU A 117 -3.35 13.02 -14.68
C LEU A 117 -2.37 11.84 -14.62
N LEU A 118 -1.84 11.39 -15.77
CA LEU A 118 -0.85 10.32 -15.85
C LEU A 118 0.51 10.77 -15.31
N GLU A 119 0.93 12.00 -15.64
CA GLU A 119 2.20 12.57 -15.16
C GLU A 119 2.17 12.89 -13.66
N ALA A 120 1.05 13.41 -13.15
CA ALA A 120 0.92 13.77 -11.74
C ALA A 120 0.90 12.55 -10.79
N GLY A 121 0.73 11.32 -11.31
CA GLY A 121 0.78 10.07 -10.57
C GLY A 121 -0.40 9.81 -9.64
N TYR A 122 -0.60 10.64 -8.61
CA TYR A 122 -1.66 10.49 -7.60
C TYR A 122 -2.46 11.78 -7.39
N ILE A 123 -3.74 11.74 -7.79
CA ILE A 123 -4.67 12.86 -7.65
C ILE A 123 -5.91 12.36 -6.90
N ASN A 124 -6.24 13.00 -5.78
CA ASN A 124 -7.45 12.66 -5.02
C ASN A 124 -8.71 13.26 -5.64
N ASP A 125 -9.89 12.76 -5.25
CA ASP A 125 -11.19 13.20 -5.79
C ASP A 125 -11.40 14.72 -5.72
N LYS A 126 -10.86 15.38 -4.69
CA LYS A 126 -10.98 16.84 -4.52
C LYS A 126 -10.12 17.59 -5.53
N GLN A 127 -8.90 17.12 -5.79
CA GLN A 127 -8.01 17.71 -6.80
C GLN A 127 -8.57 17.47 -8.21
N LEU A 128 -9.12 16.29 -8.48
CA LEU A 128 -9.79 16.00 -9.74
C LEU A 128 -11.01 16.91 -9.95
N PHE A 129 -11.84 17.06 -8.92
CA PHE A 129 -12.97 17.99 -8.97
C PHE A 129 -12.49 19.43 -9.20
N GLY A 130 -11.40 19.84 -8.56
CA GLY A 130 -10.75 21.14 -8.73
C GLY A 130 -10.29 21.37 -10.17
N LEU A 131 -9.57 20.41 -10.77
CA LEU A 131 -9.15 20.45 -12.17
C LEU A 131 -10.36 20.55 -13.09
N SER A 132 -11.42 19.78 -12.81
CA SER A 132 -12.61 19.85 -13.64
C SER A 132 -13.33 21.19 -13.55
N GLN A 133 -13.40 21.77 -12.36
CA GLN A 133 -13.99 23.08 -12.16
C GLN A 133 -13.15 24.17 -12.83
N LEU A 134 -11.83 24.07 -12.78
CA LEU A 134 -10.92 24.99 -13.46
C LEU A 134 -11.14 24.99 -14.98
N ILE A 135 -11.13 23.82 -15.61
CA ILE A 135 -11.37 23.67 -17.06
C ILE A 135 -12.75 24.22 -17.44
N LYS A 136 -13.79 23.90 -16.65
CA LYS A 136 -15.14 24.43 -16.87
C LYS A 136 -15.19 25.94 -16.76
N ASN A 137 -14.50 26.53 -15.77
CA ASN A 137 -14.46 27.97 -15.57
C ASN A 137 -13.71 28.67 -16.72
N ILE A 138 -12.59 28.11 -17.19
CA ILE A 138 -11.84 28.64 -18.34
C ILE A 138 -12.74 28.68 -19.57
N LEU A 139 -13.36 27.55 -19.93
CA LEU A 139 -14.25 27.49 -21.11
C LEU A 139 -15.49 28.38 -20.97
N SER A 140 -16.05 28.50 -19.76
CA SER A 140 -17.19 29.39 -19.49
C SER A 140 -16.85 30.88 -19.52
N SER A 141 -15.57 31.21 -19.38
CA SER A 141 -15.04 32.58 -19.46
C SER A 141 -14.67 32.98 -20.89
N CYS A 142 -14.61 32.03 -21.82
CA CYS A 142 -14.38 32.31 -23.22
C CYS A 142 -15.64 32.84 -23.90
N ASP A 143 -15.49 33.88 -24.72
CA ASP A 143 -16.57 34.40 -25.58
C ASP A 143 -16.78 33.55 -26.86
N SER A 144 -16.00 32.49 -27.03
CA SER A 144 -16.11 31.59 -28.18
C SER A 144 -17.26 30.61 -27.99
N LEU A 145 -18.20 30.61 -28.95
CA LEU A 145 -19.31 29.65 -29.01
C LEU A 145 -18.82 28.20 -29.08
N VAL A 146 -17.71 27.94 -29.78
CA VAL A 146 -17.10 26.61 -29.86
C VAL A 146 -16.61 26.17 -28.47
N ALA A 147 -16.00 27.08 -27.69
CA ALA A 147 -15.51 26.78 -26.35
C ALA A 147 -16.65 26.51 -25.36
N LEU A 148 -17.72 27.31 -25.42
CA LEU A 148 -18.92 27.11 -24.60
C LEU A 148 -19.62 25.80 -24.94
N GLU A 149 -19.80 25.50 -26.23
CA GLU A 149 -20.44 24.27 -26.69
C GLU A 149 -19.59 23.03 -26.38
N SER A 150 -18.25 23.18 -26.29
CA SER A 150 -17.34 22.09 -25.90
C SER A 150 -17.64 21.55 -24.50
N LEU A 151 -18.20 22.36 -23.60
CA LEU A 151 -18.59 21.92 -22.25
C LEU A 151 -19.56 20.73 -22.26
N ASN A 152 -20.42 20.65 -23.28
CA ASN A 152 -21.40 19.58 -23.44
C ASN A 152 -20.75 18.24 -23.83
N PHE A 153 -19.54 18.28 -24.39
CA PHE A 153 -18.82 17.12 -24.93
C PHE A 153 -17.65 16.65 -24.05
N LEU A 154 -17.30 17.37 -22.97
CA LEU A 154 -16.22 16.96 -22.06
C LEU A 154 -16.57 15.66 -21.33
N THR A 155 -15.68 14.67 -21.42
CA THR A 155 -15.89 13.33 -20.86
C THR A 155 -14.98 13.04 -19.66
N PHE A 156 -13.91 13.81 -19.42
CA PHE A 156 -13.02 13.57 -18.28
C PHE A 156 -13.72 13.65 -16.90
N ASN A 157 -14.86 14.36 -16.80
CA ASN A 157 -15.69 14.45 -15.58
C ASN A 157 -16.90 13.51 -15.59
N LYS A 158 -17.20 12.87 -16.72
CA LYS A 158 -18.30 11.90 -16.88
C LYS A 158 -17.71 10.58 -17.38
N LYS A 159 -17.43 9.67 -16.45
CA LYS A 159 -17.06 8.25 -16.66
C LYS A 159 -15.62 7.90 -17.06
N ASN A 160 -14.78 8.81 -17.55
CA ASN A 160 -13.45 8.36 -18.01
C ASN A 160 -12.52 7.85 -16.91
N ILE A 161 -12.69 8.19 -15.63
CA ILE A 161 -11.89 7.51 -14.59
C ILE A 161 -12.44 6.12 -14.28
N GLN A 162 -13.72 5.81 -14.53
CA GLN A 162 -14.22 4.43 -14.36
C GLN A 162 -13.91 3.56 -15.58
N ASP A 163 -13.93 4.12 -16.79
CA ASP A 163 -13.60 3.40 -18.03
C ASP A 163 -12.09 3.41 -18.35
N GLN A 164 -11.31 4.30 -17.74
CA GLN A 164 -9.83 4.24 -17.68
C GLN A 164 -9.30 3.84 -16.31
N CYS A 165 -10.18 3.49 -15.35
CA CYS A 165 -9.73 2.89 -14.10
C CYS A 165 -9.14 1.55 -14.51
N LEU A 166 -7.81 1.52 -14.50
CA LEU A 166 -6.95 0.36 -14.62
C LEU A 166 -7.20 -0.64 -13.50
N VAL A 167 -8.39 -0.69 -12.88
CA VAL A 167 -8.66 -1.46 -11.67
C VAL A 167 -9.83 -2.41 -11.91
N ASP A 168 -9.50 -3.64 -12.25
CA ASP A 168 -10.44 -4.75 -12.29
C ASP A 168 -10.83 -5.16 -10.87
N SER A 169 -11.96 -5.85 -10.72
CA SER A 169 -12.34 -6.44 -9.44
C SER A 169 -12.77 -7.88 -9.62
N ILE A 170 -12.27 -8.76 -8.76
CA ILE A 170 -12.66 -10.16 -8.70
C ILE A 170 -13.45 -10.36 -7.41
N GLU A 171 -14.66 -10.91 -7.52
CA GLU A 171 -15.43 -11.32 -6.35
C GLU A 171 -14.79 -12.57 -5.73
N LEU A 172 -14.67 -12.57 -4.40
CA LEU A 172 -14.08 -13.67 -3.66
C LEU A 172 -15.18 -14.70 -3.31
N GLU A 173 -14.96 -15.96 -3.69
CA GLU A 173 -15.92 -17.04 -3.45
C GLU A 173 -15.81 -17.55 -2.01
N GLY A 174 -16.94 -17.91 -1.40
CA GLY A 174 -16.98 -18.53 -0.07
C GLY A 174 -17.25 -17.59 1.10
N SER A 175 -17.28 -16.27 0.89
CA SER A 175 -17.60 -15.27 1.92
C SER A 175 -19.10 -15.27 2.27
N ALA A 176 -19.57 -16.31 2.94
CA ALA A 176 -20.90 -16.35 3.51
C ALA A 176 -21.11 -15.09 4.37
N ARG A 177 -22.12 -14.32 3.98
CA ARG A 177 -22.55 -13.07 4.63
C ARG A 177 -22.60 -13.26 6.14
N THR A 178 -21.63 -12.69 6.86
CA THR A 178 -21.70 -12.61 8.32
C THR A 178 -22.78 -11.61 8.69
N VAL A 179 -23.92 -12.16 9.13
CA VAL A 179 -25.01 -11.51 9.88
C VAL A 179 -25.50 -10.19 9.30
N SER A 180 -26.68 -10.22 8.65
CA SER A 180 -27.36 -9.00 8.23
C SER A 180 -27.74 -8.15 9.46
N ARG A 181 -26.98 -7.08 9.72
CA ARG A 181 -27.51 -5.97 10.51
C ARG A 181 -28.57 -5.29 9.66
N ARG A 182 -29.82 -5.25 10.14
CA ARG A 182 -31.03 -4.70 9.46
C ARG A 182 -30.88 -3.29 8.84
N LYS A 183 -29.80 -2.55 9.08
CA LYS A 183 -29.60 -1.16 8.61
C LYS A 183 -28.30 -0.87 7.84
N MET A 184 -27.41 -1.85 7.63
CA MET A 184 -26.19 -1.63 6.83
C MET A 184 -26.04 -2.74 5.79
N LYS A 185 -25.88 -2.37 4.52
CA LYS A 185 -25.52 -3.32 3.46
C LYS A 185 -24.19 -3.98 3.86
N SER A 186 -24.14 -5.31 3.83
CA SER A 186 -22.89 -6.05 4.01
C SER A 186 -21.91 -5.65 2.91
N GLU A 187 -20.68 -5.33 3.30
CA GLU A 187 -19.61 -5.06 2.36
C GLU A 187 -19.39 -6.29 1.46
N ILE A 188 -19.33 -6.08 0.13
CA ILE A 188 -19.08 -7.16 -0.82
C ILE A 188 -17.57 -7.44 -0.80
N PRO A 189 -17.14 -8.67 -0.50
CA PRO A 189 -15.74 -9.04 -0.50
C PRO A 189 -15.23 -9.11 -1.93
N LYS A 190 -14.46 -8.09 -2.29
CA LYS A 190 -13.81 -7.97 -3.59
C LYS A 190 -12.32 -7.85 -3.38
N CYS A 191 -11.57 -8.38 -4.34
CA CYS A 191 -10.18 -8.01 -4.54
C CYS A 191 -10.11 -7.09 -5.74
N TYR A 192 -9.45 -5.95 -5.57
CA TYR A 192 -9.20 -4.99 -6.63
C TYR A 192 -7.83 -5.30 -7.22
N PHE A 193 -7.72 -5.29 -8.54
CA PHE A 193 -6.52 -5.63 -9.29
C PHE A 193 -6.23 -4.55 -10.29
N VAL A 194 -4.96 -4.22 -10.51
CA VAL A 194 -4.60 -3.38 -11.65
C VAL A 194 -4.84 -4.14 -12.97
N ASN A 195 -4.95 -3.43 -14.10
CA ASN A 195 -4.93 -4.02 -15.43
C ASN A 195 -3.55 -4.61 -15.67
N PHE A 196 -3.40 -5.87 -15.27
CA PHE A 196 -2.13 -6.56 -15.22
C PHE A 196 -1.49 -6.67 -16.60
N GLN A 197 -2.28 -6.95 -17.64
CA GLN A 197 -1.78 -7.05 -19.02
C GLN A 197 -1.13 -5.74 -19.49
N LYS A 198 -1.76 -4.59 -19.21
CA LYS A 198 -1.19 -3.29 -19.55
C LYS A 198 0.04 -2.97 -18.70
N ASP A 199 -0.01 -3.25 -17.40
CA ASP A 199 1.10 -2.99 -16.49
C ASP A 199 2.35 -3.81 -16.85
N ILE A 200 2.21 -5.12 -17.08
CA ILE A 200 3.33 -5.99 -17.47
C ILE A 200 3.89 -5.61 -18.84
N GLN A 201 3.03 -5.18 -19.77
CA GLN A 201 3.46 -4.69 -21.09
C GLN A 201 4.31 -3.42 -20.96
N MET A 202 3.89 -2.46 -20.12
CA MET A 202 4.66 -1.24 -19.87
C MET A 202 5.98 -1.55 -19.14
N TYR A 203 5.94 -2.40 -18.11
CA TYR A 203 7.11 -2.79 -17.34
C TYR A 203 8.16 -3.48 -18.22
N THR A 204 7.74 -4.49 -18.99
CA THR A 204 8.65 -5.26 -19.85
C THR A 204 9.28 -4.39 -20.94
N ASN A 205 8.54 -3.45 -21.52
CA ASN A 205 9.08 -2.50 -22.50
C ASN A 205 10.10 -1.52 -21.91
N LYS A 206 9.94 -1.14 -20.63
CA LYS A 206 10.84 -0.20 -19.96
C LYS A 206 12.12 -0.87 -19.46
N TYR A 207 12.01 -2.04 -18.84
CA TYR A 207 13.09 -2.61 -18.03
C TYR A 207 13.74 -3.85 -18.60
N LEU A 208 13.05 -4.60 -19.47
CA LEU A 208 13.55 -5.90 -19.90
C LEU A 208 14.14 -5.85 -21.31
N GLN A 209 15.26 -6.54 -21.47
CA GLN A 209 15.83 -6.90 -22.76
C GLN A 209 15.73 -8.40 -22.95
N LEU A 210 14.51 -8.87 -23.21
CA LEU A 210 14.27 -10.30 -23.37
C LEU A 210 14.87 -10.79 -24.68
N ASN A 211 15.55 -11.93 -24.64
CA ASN A 211 16.02 -12.56 -25.86
C ASN A 211 14.83 -13.10 -26.71
N ASN A 212 15.06 -13.29 -28.00
CA ASN A 212 14.01 -13.76 -28.93
C ASN A 212 13.57 -15.22 -28.67
N PHE A 213 14.35 -16.00 -27.94
CA PHE A 213 14.06 -17.41 -27.65
C PHE A 213 13.24 -17.60 -26.37
N GLN A 214 13.21 -16.60 -25.49
CA GLN A 214 12.55 -16.65 -24.21
C GLN A 214 11.05 -16.41 -24.37
N LYS A 215 10.31 -17.50 -24.57
CA LYS A 215 8.85 -17.49 -24.69
C LYS A 215 8.10 -17.39 -23.36
N THR A 216 8.80 -17.64 -22.25
CA THR A 216 8.21 -17.64 -20.90
C THR A 216 9.00 -16.71 -20.00
N VAL A 217 8.28 -15.82 -19.32
CA VAL A 217 8.84 -14.93 -18.31
C VAL A 217 8.36 -15.37 -16.93
N LYS A 218 9.30 -15.46 -16.00
CA LYS A 218 9.06 -15.94 -14.64
C LYS A 218 8.67 -14.77 -13.74
N ILE A 219 7.70 -14.98 -12.85
CA ILE A 219 7.23 -13.99 -11.88
C ILE A 219 7.34 -14.53 -10.46
N VAL A 220 7.82 -13.68 -9.55
CA VAL A 220 7.64 -13.87 -8.10
C VAL A 220 6.41 -13.10 -7.67
N LEU A 221 5.50 -13.79 -6.99
CA LEU A 221 4.30 -13.22 -6.41
C LEU A 221 4.53 -12.99 -4.92
N TYR A 222 4.37 -11.76 -4.45
CA TYR A 222 4.44 -11.40 -3.04
C TYR A 222 3.03 -11.17 -2.52
N VAL A 223 2.70 -11.75 -1.37
CA VAL A 223 1.39 -11.57 -0.74
C VAL A 223 1.57 -11.41 0.77
N ASP A 224 1.12 -10.27 1.31
CA ASP A 224 1.25 -9.99 2.73
C ASP A 224 0.09 -9.12 3.27
N ASP A 225 -0.15 -9.20 4.57
CA ASP A 225 -1.14 -8.39 5.29
C ASP A 225 -0.51 -7.07 5.79
N VAL A 226 -0.82 -5.96 5.13
CA VAL A 226 -0.37 -4.63 5.49
C VAL A 226 -1.43 -3.87 6.30
N CYS A 227 -0.99 -3.07 7.27
CA CYS A 227 -1.85 -2.21 8.08
C CYS A 227 -1.44 -0.74 7.87
N PRO A 228 -2.05 0.00 6.93
CA PRO A 228 -1.75 1.41 6.69
C PRO A 228 -2.16 2.35 7.84
N GLY A 229 -3.01 1.88 8.75
CA GLY A 229 -3.40 2.65 9.95
C GLY A 229 -2.51 2.40 11.16
N ASN A 230 -2.72 3.14 12.24
CA ASN A 230 -2.02 2.92 13.50
C ASN A 230 -2.17 1.45 13.96
N ALA A 231 -1.05 0.74 14.04
CA ALA A 231 -0.97 -0.67 14.40
C ALA A 231 -1.50 -0.97 15.82
N LEU A 232 -1.63 0.05 16.68
CA LEU A 232 -2.18 -0.04 18.04
C LEU A 232 -3.67 0.32 18.11
N SER A 233 -4.31 0.67 16.99
CA SER A 233 -5.73 1.04 16.98
C SER A 233 -6.63 -0.15 17.34
N PRO A 234 -7.72 0.06 18.13
CA PRO A 234 -8.71 -0.98 18.41
C PRO A 234 -9.40 -1.51 17.15
N PHE A 235 -9.31 -0.78 16.03
CA PHE A 235 -9.85 -1.18 14.73
C PHE A 235 -8.81 -1.77 13.76
N LYS A 236 -7.61 -2.15 14.24
CA LYS A 236 -6.52 -2.73 13.41
C LYS A 236 -7.03 -3.81 12.45
N LYS A 237 -7.85 -4.75 12.94
CA LYS A 237 -8.40 -5.85 12.11
C LYS A 237 -9.26 -5.37 10.93
N ASN A 238 -9.91 -4.21 11.06
CA ASN A 238 -10.72 -3.62 9.99
C ASN A 238 -9.88 -2.79 9.01
N ASN A 239 -8.68 -2.40 9.41
CA ASN A 239 -7.74 -1.59 8.64
C ASN A 239 -6.58 -2.43 8.08
N MET A 240 -6.69 -3.75 8.11
CA MET A 240 -5.70 -4.67 7.57
C MET A 240 -6.10 -5.08 6.15
N TYR A 241 -5.16 -4.96 5.24
CA TYR A 241 -5.33 -5.25 3.82
C TYR A 241 -4.32 -6.31 3.41
N THR A 242 -4.78 -7.32 2.68
CA THR A 242 -3.89 -8.22 1.96
C THR A 242 -3.50 -7.52 0.67
N HIS A 243 -2.21 -7.21 0.55
CA HIS A 243 -1.60 -6.60 -0.61
C HIS A 243 -0.89 -7.69 -1.42
N ILE A 244 -1.04 -7.59 -2.73
CA ILE A 244 -0.52 -8.53 -3.71
C ILE A 244 0.41 -7.74 -4.62
N CYS A 245 1.68 -8.11 -4.64
CA CYS A 245 2.70 -7.53 -5.51
C CYS A 245 3.30 -8.61 -6.40
N TYR A 246 3.90 -8.19 -7.49
CA TYR A 246 4.68 -9.08 -8.34
C TYR A 246 6.01 -8.45 -8.72
N LYS A 247 6.98 -9.32 -9.03
CA LYS A 247 8.28 -8.95 -9.58
C LYS A 247 8.61 -9.90 -10.72
N VAL A 248 9.17 -9.37 -11.80
CA VAL A 248 9.68 -10.20 -12.90
C VAL A 248 11.08 -10.69 -12.56
N LEU A 249 11.34 -11.98 -12.78
CA LEU A 249 12.67 -12.56 -12.67
C LEU A 249 13.40 -12.46 -14.01
N ASP A 250 14.42 -11.62 -14.04
CA ASP A 250 15.31 -11.43 -15.18
C ASP A 250 16.70 -11.03 -14.67
N ASP A 251 17.76 -11.51 -15.32
CA ASP A 251 19.14 -11.25 -14.90
C ASP A 251 19.53 -9.77 -15.03
N ASN A 252 18.84 -9.01 -15.89
CA ASN A 252 19.08 -7.57 -16.06
C ASN A 252 18.38 -6.72 -14.98
N VAL A 253 17.53 -7.33 -14.15
CA VAL A 253 16.76 -6.63 -13.11
C VAL A 253 17.49 -6.77 -11.79
N LYS A 254 18.13 -5.68 -11.34
CA LYS A 254 18.77 -5.63 -10.02
C LYS A 254 17.75 -5.93 -8.92
N CYS A 255 18.02 -6.91 -8.09
CA CYS A 255 16.97 -7.49 -7.25
C CYS A 255 16.46 -6.58 -6.11
N SER A 256 17.22 -5.57 -5.71
CA SER A 256 16.95 -4.68 -4.58
C SER A 256 16.09 -3.46 -4.91
N ASN A 257 16.02 -3.02 -6.17
CA ASN A 257 15.34 -1.76 -6.52
C ASN A 257 13.81 -1.86 -6.38
N LEU A 258 13.22 -0.92 -5.63
CA LEU A 258 11.78 -0.88 -5.33
C LEU A 258 10.90 -0.75 -6.58
N GLU A 259 11.39 -0.10 -7.64
CA GLU A 259 10.66 0.09 -8.90
C GLU A 259 10.28 -1.24 -9.60
N HIS A 260 10.98 -2.33 -9.27
CA HIS A 260 10.71 -3.66 -9.82
C HIS A 260 9.65 -4.44 -9.04
N TYR A 261 9.20 -3.92 -7.89
CA TYR A 261 8.11 -4.48 -7.11
C TYR A 261 6.81 -3.75 -7.47
N ARG A 262 5.98 -4.41 -8.28
CA ARG A 262 4.78 -3.82 -8.85
C ARG A 262 3.55 -4.25 -8.07
N SER A 263 2.75 -3.28 -7.63
CA SER A 263 1.47 -3.56 -6.97
C SER A 263 0.49 -4.17 -7.98
N LEU A 264 -0.02 -5.36 -7.68
CA LEU A 264 -0.98 -6.07 -8.52
C LEU A 264 -2.40 -5.92 -8.00
N GLY A 265 -2.60 -6.11 -6.70
CA GLY A 265 -3.95 -6.12 -6.15
C GLY A 265 -4.03 -5.91 -4.65
N ILE A 266 -5.22 -5.59 -4.18
CA ILE A 266 -5.50 -5.33 -2.78
C ILE A 266 -6.90 -5.81 -2.39
N THR A 267 -7.02 -6.39 -1.20
CA THR A 267 -8.30 -6.73 -0.58
C THR A 267 -8.21 -6.57 0.93
N LYS A 268 -9.33 -6.51 1.64
CA LYS A 268 -9.30 -6.48 3.10
C LYS A 268 -8.97 -7.87 3.62
N SER A 269 -7.99 -7.99 4.51
CA SER A 269 -7.53 -9.29 5.03
C SER A 269 -8.65 -10.07 5.71
N LYS A 270 -9.62 -9.38 6.32
CA LYS A 270 -10.82 -10.00 6.93
C LYS A 270 -11.64 -10.85 5.95
N PHE A 271 -11.53 -10.61 4.64
CA PHE A 271 -12.24 -11.35 3.61
C PHE A 271 -11.49 -12.59 3.12
N VAL A 272 -10.17 -12.59 3.16
CA VAL A 272 -9.35 -13.68 2.59
C VAL A 272 -8.71 -14.58 3.63
N LYS A 273 -8.34 -14.04 4.80
CA LYS A 273 -7.70 -14.79 5.89
C LYS A 273 -8.56 -15.95 6.40
N PRO A 274 -9.90 -15.83 6.57
CA PRO A 274 -10.75 -16.97 6.96
C PRO A 274 -10.73 -18.13 5.95
N PHE A 275 -10.51 -17.85 4.67
CA PHE A 275 -10.40 -18.84 3.59
C PHE A 275 -8.95 -19.20 3.27
N LYS A 276 -8.06 -18.90 4.21
CA LYS A 276 -6.64 -19.23 4.15
C LYS A 276 -5.93 -18.69 2.90
N TYR A 277 -6.38 -17.54 2.41
CA TYR A 277 -5.88 -16.86 1.19
C TYR A 277 -5.97 -17.70 -0.10
N HIS A 278 -6.53 -18.91 -0.06
CA HIS A 278 -6.46 -19.85 -1.17
C HIS A 278 -7.17 -19.30 -2.42
N ASP A 279 -8.39 -18.77 -2.27
CA ASP A 279 -9.16 -18.23 -3.39
C ASP A 279 -8.44 -17.06 -4.06
N VAL A 280 -7.95 -16.09 -3.27
CA VAL A 280 -7.29 -14.90 -3.81
C VAL A 280 -5.96 -15.26 -4.49
N VAL A 281 -5.17 -16.17 -3.92
CA VAL A 281 -3.91 -16.63 -4.51
C VAL A 281 -4.17 -17.38 -5.81
N GLN A 282 -5.11 -18.33 -5.84
CA GLN A 282 -5.45 -19.08 -7.07
C GLN A 282 -5.93 -18.17 -8.19
N LYS A 283 -6.82 -17.21 -7.88
CA LYS A 283 -7.33 -16.24 -8.85
C LYS A 283 -6.21 -15.35 -9.40
N THR A 284 -5.28 -14.96 -8.55
CA THR A 284 -4.11 -14.16 -8.94
C THR A 284 -3.16 -14.95 -9.83
N ILE A 285 -2.82 -16.19 -9.46
CA ILE A 285 -1.98 -17.07 -10.28
C ILE A 285 -2.62 -17.28 -11.65
N ARG A 286 -3.92 -17.58 -11.69
CA ARG A 286 -4.65 -17.75 -12.95
C ARG A 286 -4.65 -16.48 -13.80
N LEU A 287 -4.87 -15.30 -13.19
CA LEU A 287 -4.76 -14.01 -13.90
C LEU A 287 -3.39 -13.86 -14.55
N ILE A 288 -2.31 -14.15 -13.82
CA ILE A 288 -0.95 -14.04 -14.32
C ILE A 288 -0.68 -15.05 -15.45
N GLU A 289 -0.93 -16.34 -15.21
CA GLU A 289 -0.57 -17.42 -16.16
C GLU A 289 -1.43 -17.44 -17.43
N THR A 290 -2.62 -16.82 -17.40
CA THR A 290 -3.46 -16.65 -18.60
C THR A 290 -3.20 -15.34 -19.35
N THR A 291 -2.40 -14.43 -18.79
CA THR A 291 -2.05 -13.18 -19.45
C THR A 291 -0.94 -13.42 -20.47
N ILE A 292 -1.19 -12.96 -21.70
CA ILE A 292 -0.21 -12.93 -22.80
C ILE A 292 0.15 -11.48 -23.06
N PHE A 293 1.43 -11.21 -23.27
CA PHE A 293 1.93 -9.89 -23.66
C PHE A 293 2.86 -9.99 -24.86
N VAL A 294 3.00 -8.88 -25.59
CA VAL A 294 3.81 -8.82 -26.82
C VAL A 294 5.03 -7.94 -26.55
N HIS A 295 6.21 -8.53 -26.53
CA HIS A 295 7.45 -7.77 -26.37
C HIS A 295 8.33 -8.00 -27.60
N GLN A 296 8.83 -6.93 -28.21
CA GLN A 296 9.63 -7.02 -29.45
C GLN A 296 8.96 -7.88 -30.54
N ASN A 297 7.65 -7.69 -30.76
CA ASN A 297 6.82 -8.45 -31.72
C ASN A 297 6.73 -9.97 -31.49
N ILE A 298 7.07 -10.45 -30.29
CA ILE A 298 6.96 -11.86 -29.92
C ILE A 298 5.98 -11.97 -28.74
N GLU A 299 4.96 -12.80 -28.91
CA GLU A 299 4.03 -13.18 -27.84
C GLU A 299 4.74 -14.04 -26.79
N ARG A 300 4.56 -13.67 -25.53
CA ARG A 300 5.16 -14.37 -24.38
C ARG A 300 4.12 -14.69 -23.33
N ASN A 301 4.36 -15.82 -22.67
CA ASN A 301 3.57 -16.30 -21.55
C ASN A 301 4.26 -15.98 -20.23
N LEU A 302 3.48 -15.89 -19.17
CA LEU A 302 3.96 -15.69 -17.80
C LEU A 302 3.81 -16.97 -17.01
N LYS A 303 4.75 -17.21 -16.09
CA LYS A 303 4.70 -18.35 -15.16
C LYS A 303 5.10 -17.92 -13.77
N ILE A 304 4.37 -18.42 -12.76
CA ILE A 304 4.76 -18.23 -11.36
C ILE A 304 5.99 -19.08 -11.06
N ALA A 305 7.07 -18.40 -10.68
CA ALA A 305 8.29 -19.04 -10.21
C ALA A 305 8.21 -19.31 -8.71
N TYR A 306 7.68 -18.37 -7.92
CA TYR A 306 7.53 -18.49 -6.47
C TYR A 306 6.39 -17.59 -5.96
N VAL A 307 5.70 -18.02 -4.89
CA VAL A 307 4.86 -17.21 -4.00
C VAL A 307 5.59 -16.97 -2.66
N ILE A 308 5.77 -15.72 -2.29
CA ILE A 308 6.48 -15.29 -1.08
C ILE A 308 5.54 -14.48 -0.19
N GLY A 309 5.64 -14.71 1.11
CA GLY A 309 4.99 -13.93 2.15
C GLY A 309 5.58 -14.30 3.50
N ASP A 310 5.14 -13.62 4.56
CA ASP A 310 5.60 -13.92 5.90
C ASP A 310 5.24 -15.37 6.32
N ASN A 311 5.89 -15.89 7.35
CA ASN A 311 5.65 -17.27 7.77
C ASN A 311 4.23 -17.51 8.32
N GLU A 312 3.52 -16.48 8.78
CA GLU A 312 2.11 -16.61 9.15
C GLU A 312 1.24 -16.85 7.92
N PHE A 313 1.35 -15.99 6.91
CA PHE A 313 0.68 -16.10 5.62
C PHE A 313 0.97 -17.45 4.97
N MET A 314 2.25 -17.81 4.86
CA MET A 314 2.66 -19.06 4.22
C MET A 314 2.08 -20.26 4.98
N ASN A 315 2.16 -20.32 6.31
CA ASN A 315 1.57 -21.44 7.05
C ASN A 315 0.04 -21.52 6.89
N ILE A 316 -0.64 -20.39 6.88
CA ILE A 316 -2.09 -20.35 6.65
C ILE A 316 -2.41 -20.91 5.24
N LEU A 317 -1.71 -20.42 4.21
CA LEU A 317 -1.86 -20.85 2.82
C LEU A 317 -1.61 -22.36 2.66
N PHE A 318 -0.52 -22.86 3.24
CA PHE A 318 -0.15 -24.29 3.29
C PHE A 318 -1.01 -25.13 4.23
N LYS A 319 -1.97 -24.52 4.93
CA LYS A 319 -2.86 -25.17 5.90
C LYS A 319 -2.10 -25.87 7.03
N THR A 320 -0.85 -25.47 7.27
CA THR A 320 -0.04 -25.93 8.40
C THR A 320 -0.48 -25.22 9.69
N PRO A 321 -0.55 -25.91 10.83
CA PRO A 321 -0.94 -25.27 12.07
C PRO A 321 0.10 -24.23 12.51
N LEU A 322 -0.37 -23.04 12.85
CA LEU A 322 0.47 -21.98 13.40
C LEU A 322 0.98 -22.40 14.77
N ASN A 323 2.29 -22.26 14.97
CA ASN A 323 2.93 -22.69 16.19
C ASN A 323 3.91 -21.65 16.71
N TYR A 324 3.47 -20.92 17.71
CA TYR A 324 4.27 -19.89 18.37
C TYR A 324 5.09 -20.44 19.55
N ARG A 325 5.11 -21.77 19.76
CA ARG A 325 5.82 -22.47 20.83
C ARG A 325 6.54 -23.71 20.30
N ALA A 326 7.48 -24.30 21.03
CA ALA A 326 8.11 -25.57 20.62
C ALA A 326 7.25 -26.81 20.95
N GLN A 327 5.91 -26.76 20.77
CA GLN A 327 5.01 -27.74 21.39
C GLN A 327 4.11 -28.55 20.45
N GLY A 328 3.90 -28.14 19.19
CA GLY A 328 2.99 -28.85 18.29
C GLY A 328 3.69 -29.73 17.25
N THR A 329 2.88 -30.52 16.55
CA THR A 329 3.29 -31.52 15.56
C THR A 329 2.89 -31.09 14.15
N ASN A 330 3.70 -31.41 13.15
CA ASN A 330 3.43 -31.08 11.73
C ASN A 330 3.21 -29.57 11.45
N ASN A 331 3.91 -28.71 12.19
CA ASN A 331 3.72 -27.25 12.12
C ASN A 331 4.66 -26.55 11.14
N CYS A 332 5.70 -27.25 10.67
CA CYS A 332 6.63 -26.71 9.70
C CYS A 332 6.09 -26.97 8.29
N LYS A 333 6.01 -25.94 7.44
CA LYS A 333 5.67 -26.11 6.03
C LYS A 333 6.73 -26.90 5.25
N ALA A 334 7.99 -26.84 5.68
CA ALA A 334 9.12 -27.46 5.00
C ALA A 334 9.40 -28.91 5.42
N CYS A 335 9.05 -29.33 6.65
CA CYS A 335 9.40 -30.65 7.16
C CYS A 335 8.33 -31.28 8.07
N ASN A 336 8.44 -32.60 8.28
CA ASN A 336 7.56 -33.39 9.13
C ASN A 336 7.96 -33.39 10.62
N VAL A 337 9.07 -32.73 10.98
CA VAL A 337 9.56 -32.72 12.36
C VAL A 337 8.66 -31.88 13.27
N GLY A 338 8.16 -32.51 14.34
CA GLY A 338 7.42 -31.82 15.39
C GLY A 338 8.30 -30.88 16.20
N GLY A 339 7.72 -29.79 16.72
CA GLY A 339 8.46 -28.76 17.45
C GLY A 339 9.19 -29.27 18.69
N ARG A 340 8.67 -30.33 19.32
CA ARG A 340 9.30 -30.99 20.48
C ARG A 340 10.56 -31.75 20.11
N ASP A 341 10.68 -32.17 18.85
CA ASP A 341 11.77 -33.01 18.36
C ASP A 341 12.85 -32.20 17.63
N TRP A 342 12.69 -30.88 17.44
CA TRP A 342 13.69 -30.05 16.75
C TRP A 342 15.11 -30.20 17.31
N HIS A 343 15.25 -30.37 18.63
CA HIS A 343 16.54 -30.61 19.29
C HIS A 343 17.25 -31.90 18.84
N LYS A 344 16.54 -32.85 18.21
CA LYS A 344 17.09 -34.08 17.66
C LYS A 344 17.61 -33.91 16.23
N PHE A 345 17.19 -32.84 15.54
CA PHE A 345 17.49 -32.58 14.12
C PHE A 345 18.41 -31.37 13.97
N MET A 346 19.57 -31.44 14.63
CA MET A 346 20.53 -30.33 14.64
C MET A 346 21.41 -30.25 13.38
N LYS A 347 21.44 -31.29 12.53
CA LYS A 347 22.26 -31.35 11.31
C LYS A 347 21.38 -31.37 10.06
N CYS A 348 21.79 -30.69 8.97
CA CYS A 348 21.10 -30.78 7.68
C CYS A 348 20.96 -32.22 7.14
N SER A 349 21.92 -33.11 7.42
CA SER A 349 21.82 -34.51 7.02
C SER A 349 20.66 -35.25 7.71
N LEU A 350 20.33 -34.87 8.94
CA LEU A 350 19.24 -35.49 9.71
C LEU A 350 17.86 -35.00 9.25
N ILE A 351 17.76 -33.75 8.77
CA ILE A 351 16.47 -33.20 8.32
C ILE A 351 16.10 -33.65 6.90
N LYS A 352 17.06 -34.06 6.07
CA LYS A 352 16.87 -34.33 4.65
C LYS A 352 15.72 -35.31 4.37
N GLU A 353 15.63 -36.39 5.15
CA GLU A 353 14.57 -37.41 5.02
C GLU A 353 13.21 -36.95 5.57
N GLN A 354 13.19 -35.85 6.32
CA GLN A 354 11.98 -35.28 6.91
C GLN A 354 11.42 -34.12 6.09
N LEU A 355 12.10 -33.68 5.04
CA LEU A 355 11.63 -32.62 4.16
C LEU A 355 10.35 -33.06 3.43
N LYS A 356 9.40 -32.14 3.33
CA LYS A 356 8.19 -32.32 2.54
C LYS A 356 8.54 -32.06 1.09
N ASN A 357 8.29 -33.04 0.22
CA ASN A 357 8.56 -32.94 -1.21
C ASN A 357 7.27 -32.74 -2.04
N ASP A 358 6.16 -32.44 -1.38
CA ASP A 358 4.85 -32.30 -2.01
C ASP A 358 3.92 -31.34 -1.24
N HIS A 359 2.97 -30.78 -1.97
CA HIS A 359 1.81 -30.07 -1.42
C HIS A 359 0.66 -30.07 -2.44
N ALA A 360 -0.58 -29.93 -1.95
CA ALA A 360 -1.77 -30.03 -2.80
C ALA A 360 -2.29 -28.69 -3.37
N ILE A 361 -1.53 -27.59 -3.24
CA ILE A 361 -1.96 -26.27 -3.73
C ILE A 361 -1.65 -26.13 -5.22
N SER A 362 -2.70 -26.05 -6.05
CA SER A 362 -2.59 -25.87 -7.50
C SER A 362 -1.82 -24.59 -7.87
N GLY A 363 -1.04 -24.60 -8.95
CA GLY A 363 -0.36 -23.41 -9.46
C GLY A 363 0.78 -22.85 -8.58
N ILE A 364 0.96 -23.36 -7.36
CA ILE A 364 2.13 -23.04 -6.53
C ILE A 364 3.22 -24.10 -6.81
N PRO A 365 4.47 -23.70 -7.09
CA PRO A 365 5.59 -24.62 -7.24
C PRO A 365 5.87 -25.42 -5.97
N ILE A 366 6.20 -26.71 -6.12
CA ILE A 366 6.43 -27.64 -5.00
C ILE A 366 7.43 -27.09 -3.99
N ASP A 367 8.51 -26.49 -4.47
CA ASP A 367 9.62 -25.98 -3.63
C ASP A 367 9.24 -24.74 -2.80
N ASN A 368 8.06 -24.14 -3.01
CA ASN A 368 7.60 -22.99 -2.23
C ASN A 368 7.43 -23.28 -0.74
N ASN A 369 7.25 -24.55 -0.37
CA ASN A 369 7.21 -24.96 1.02
C ASN A 369 8.57 -24.82 1.73
N LEU A 370 9.68 -24.78 0.98
CA LEU A 370 11.04 -24.59 1.50
C LEU A 370 11.46 -23.12 1.58
N LEU A 371 10.74 -22.22 0.92
CA LEU A 371 11.08 -20.79 0.92
C LEU A 371 10.84 -20.16 2.29
N SER A 372 11.73 -19.26 2.65
CA SER A 372 11.66 -18.42 3.83
C SER A 372 11.83 -16.98 3.40
N ASP A 373 11.24 -16.06 4.15
CA ASP A 373 11.53 -14.65 4.06
C ASP A 373 12.59 -14.33 5.13
N PRO A 374 13.88 -14.19 4.78
CA PRO A 374 14.94 -14.01 5.76
C PRO A 374 14.75 -12.74 6.60
N PHE A 375 14.11 -11.70 6.07
CA PHE A 375 13.88 -10.47 6.81
C PHE A 375 12.91 -10.71 7.98
N HIS A 376 11.77 -11.33 7.71
CA HIS A 376 10.77 -11.61 8.74
C HIS A 376 11.17 -12.80 9.63
N ASP A 377 11.68 -13.87 9.03
CA ASP A 377 11.95 -15.14 9.72
C ASP A 377 13.27 -15.10 10.49
N LEU A 378 14.34 -14.53 9.92
CA LEU A 378 15.64 -14.44 10.59
C LEU A 378 15.78 -13.11 11.33
N ASN A 379 15.70 -11.96 10.67
CA ASN A 379 16.05 -10.68 11.30
C ASN A 379 15.05 -10.27 12.39
N LEU A 380 13.76 -10.20 12.06
CA LEU A 380 12.69 -9.89 13.02
C LEU A 380 12.33 -11.09 13.91
N GLY A 381 12.55 -12.30 13.39
CA GLY A 381 12.23 -13.56 14.05
C GLY A 381 13.38 -14.03 14.93
N VAL A 382 14.21 -14.93 14.41
CA VAL A 382 15.24 -15.64 15.18
C VAL A 382 16.22 -14.69 15.87
N LEU A 383 16.82 -13.75 15.13
CA LEU A 383 17.86 -12.86 15.60
C LEU A 383 17.38 -11.98 16.77
N SER A 384 16.17 -11.42 16.66
CA SER A 384 15.56 -10.60 17.73
C SER A 384 15.41 -11.34 19.06
N ASN A 385 15.01 -12.62 19.01
CA ASN A 385 14.86 -13.44 20.21
C ASN A 385 16.22 -13.88 20.77
N VAL A 386 17.20 -14.15 19.89
CA VAL A 386 18.55 -14.53 20.30
C VAL A 386 19.28 -13.34 20.91
N LEU A 387 19.17 -12.15 20.33
CA LEU A 387 19.70 -10.91 20.90
C LEU A 387 19.19 -10.74 22.33
N PHE A 388 17.86 -10.77 22.52
CA PHE A 388 17.26 -10.68 23.84
C PHE A 388 17.76 -11.78 24.78
N GLY A 389 17.71 -13.04 24.38
CA GLY A 389 18.14 -14.15 25.25
C GLY A 389 19.62 -14.04 25.64
N THR A 390 20.49 -13.70 24.70
CA THR A 390 21.94 -13.62 24.93
C THR A 390 22.34 -12.44 25.79
N THR A 391 21.77 -11.24 25.61
CA THR A 391 22.02 -10.11 26.53
C THR A 391 21.59 -10.44 27.96
N GLN A 392 20.46 -11.11 28.16
CA GLN A 392 20.00 -11.50 29.49
C GLN A 392 20.94 -12.55 30.11
N ILE A 393 21.33 -13.58 29.35
CA ILE A 393 22.26 -14.61 29.84
C ILE A 393 23.62 -14.01 30.18
N VAL A 394 24.18 -13.14 29.33
CA VAL A 394 25.46 -12.47 29.59
C VAL A 394 25.42 -11.71 30.92
N GLN A 395 24.38 -10.94 31.19
CA GLN A 395 24.21 -10.22 32.47
C GLN A 395 24.07 -11.15 33.69
N ILE A 396 23.64 -12.40 33.49
CA ILE A 396 23.48 -13.38 34.57
C ILE A 396 24.79 -14.10 34.88
N ILE A 397 25.54 -14.46 33.84
CA ILE A 397 26.77 -15.25 33.98
C ILE A 397 28.01 -14.37 34.19
N THR A 398 27.89 -13.05 34.00
CA THR A 398 28.95 -12.07 34.19
C THR A 398 28.51 -10.98 35.15
N ASP A 399 29.44 -10.12 35.56
CA ASP A 399 29.15 -8.95 36.41
C ASP A 399 28.76 -7.70 35.59
N LEU A 400 28.43 -7.87 34.30
CA LEU A 400 28.06 -6.76 33.43
C LEU A 400 26.68 -6.22 33.78
N THR A 401 26.63 -4.94 34.11
CA THR A 401 25.39 -4.20 34.35
C THR A 401 24.71 -3.81 33.03
N PRO A 402 23.38 -3.54 33.05
CA PRO A 402 22.67 -3.02 31.88
C PRO A 402 23.32 -1.74 31.30
N LEU A 403 23.81 -0.86 32.17
CA LEU A 403 24.49 0.38 31.79
C LEU A 403 25.79 0.10 31.04
N GLN A 404 26.63 -0.82 31.55
CA GLN A 404 27.89 -1.20 30.87
C GLN A 404 27.65 -1.83 29.50
N ILE A 405 26.58 -2.62 29.34
CA ILE A 405 26.20 -3.17 28.04
C ILE A 405 25.74 -2.07 27.10
N TYR A 406 24.89 -1.15 27.57
CA TYR A 406 24.45 0.00 26.80
C TYR A 406 25.63 0.87 26.33
N GLU A 407 26.51 1.27 27.24
CA GLU A 407 27.70 2.07 26.94
C GLU A 407 28.63 1.35 25.97
N GLY A 408 28.85 0.04 26.18
CA GLY A 408 29.63 -0.80 25.27
C GLY A 408 29.06 -0.80 23.86
N ILE A 409 27.75 -1.02 23.72
CA ILE A 409 27.06 -1.00 22.42
C ILE A 409 27.13 0.39 21.78
N ILE A 410 26.90 1.47 22.52
CA ILE A 410 26.96 2.84 21.98
C ILE A 410 28.37 3.17 21.48
N ASN A 411 29.41 2.82 22.25
CA ASN A 411 30.79 3.05 21.86
C ASN A 411 31.14 2.28 20.57
N GLU A 412 30.76 1.01 20.47
CA GLU A 412 30.96 0.23 19.26
C GLU A 412 30.16 0.78 18.06
N CYS A 413 28.94 1.27 18.29
CA CYS A 413 28.17 1.94 17.23
C CYS A 413 28.83 3.20 16.70
N ILE A 414 29.47 3.98 17.57
CA ILE A 414 30.21 5.18 17.17
C ILE A 414 31.43 4.77 16.33
N LEU A 415 32.18 3.76 16.78
CA LEU A 415 33.35 3.23 16.04
C LEU A 415 32.97 2.70 14.65
N MET A 416 31.82 2.03 14.56
CA MET A 416 31.28 1.51 13.30
C MET A 416 30.50 2.55 12.48
N LYS A 417 30.41 3.81 12.93
CA LYS A 417 29.59 4.89 12.31
C LYS A 417 28.09 4.59 12.19
N LYS A 418 27.57 3.63 12.97
CA LYS A 418 26.15 3.21 13.00
C LYS A 418 25.31 3.90 14.07
N HIS A 419 25.87 4.87 14.80
CA HIS A 419 25.18 5.53 15.93
C HIS A 419 23.85 6.18 15.53
N GLY A 420 23.77 6.79 14.34
CA GLY A 420 22.55 7.43 13.83
C GLY A 420 21.36 6.47 13.67
N CYS A 421 21.62 5.18 13.47
CA CYS A 421 20.59 4.17 13.23
C CYS A 421 19.83 3.75 14.49
N ILE A 422 20.41 3.95 15.69
CA ILE A 422 19.88 3.39 16.94
C ILE A 422 19.77 4.38 18.10
N ASN A 423 20.42 5.55 18.05
CA ASN A 423 20.51 6.51 19.17
C ASN A 423 19.14 6.96 19.73
N SER A 424 18.11 7.02 18.90
CA SER A 424 16.75 7.44 19.28
C SER A 424 15.92 6.30 19.88
N VAL A 425 16.40 5.07 19.81
CA VAL A 425 15.63 3.85 20.11
C VAL A 425 16.15 3.13 21.36
N ILE A 426 17.46 3.17 21.59
CA ILE A 426 18.08 2.57 22.78
C ILE A 426 18.43 3.63 23.83
N ASN A 427 18.30 3.27 25.10
CA ASN A 427 18.65 4.11 26.25
C ASN A 427 19.33 3.24 27.33
N GLU A 428 19.82 3.88 28.38
CA GLU A 428 20.56 3.22 29.49
C GLU A 428 19.81 2.05 30.14
N ASN A 429 18.48 2.10 30.14
CA ASN A 429 17.61 1.06 30.73
C ASN A 429 17.12 0.03 29.71
N PHE A 430 17.49 0.15 28.44
CA PHE A 430 16.95 -0.67 27.36
C PHE A 430 17.27 -2.16 27.54
N PHE A 431 18.46 -2.47 28.03
CA PHE A 431 18.92 -3.84 28.27
C PHE A 431 18.63 -4.35 29.69
N ALA A 432 17.75 -3.69 30.44
CA ALA A 432 17.44 -4.07 31.82
C ALA A 432 17.11 -5.57 31.98
N LEU A 433 17.64 -6.16 33.06
CA LEU A 433 17.50 -7.58 33.36
C LEU A 433 16.07 -7.93 33.80
N GLN A 434 15.42 -8.84 33.09
CA GLN A 434 14.09 -9.35 33.43
C GLN A 434 14.21 -10.58 34.35
N ARG A 435 14.33 -10.33 35.66
CA ARG A 435 14.74 -11.29 36.70
C ARG A 435 13.75 -12.41 37.08
N THR A 436 12.61 -12.60 36.43
CA THR A 436 11.76 -13.76 36.81
C THR A 436 12.33 -15.05 36.21
N GLN A 437 12.47 -16.12 37.01
CA GLN A 437 12.97 -17.41 36.52
C GLN A 437 12.09 -17.95 35.37
N ASP A 438 10.81 -17.58 35.38
CA ASP A 438 9.86 -17.82 34.31
C ASP A 438 10.13 -17.00 33.03
N THR A 439 10.78 -15.82 33.08
CA THR A 439 11.00 -14.97 31.89
C THR A 439 12.07 -15.51 30.94
N LEU A 440 13.12 -16.19 31.43
CA LEU A 440 14.13 -16.79 30.54
C LEU A 440 13.61 -18.02 29.77
N SER A 441 12.57 -18.66 30.30
CA SER A 441 11.85 -19.74 29.61
C SER A 441 10.81 -19.22 28.61
N LYS A 442 10.51 -17.91 28.65
CA LYS A 442 9.56 -17.24 27.77
C LYS A 442 10.30 -16.54 26.63
N LYS A 443 9.72 -16.64 25.43
CA LYS A 443 10.20 -15.93 24.25
C LYS A 443 10.06 -14.41 24.48
N GLY A 444 11.18 -13.69 24.51
CA GLY A 444 11.25 -12.25 24.69
C GLY A 444 11.97 -11.57 23.53
N ARG A 445 11.70 -10.28 23.32
CA ARG A 445 12.32 -9.47 22.27
C ARG A 445 12.42 -8.01 22.70
N TYR A 446 13.42 -7.31 22.20
CA TYR A 446 13.48 -5.86 22.26
C TYR A 446 12.55 -5.24 21.20
N LEU A 447 12.07 -4.03 21.45
CA LEU A 447 11.23 -3.28 20.51
C LEU A 447 12.09 -2.60 19.45
N LEU A 448 12.70 -3.42 18.58
CA LEU A 448 13.53 -3.00 17.46
C LEU A 448 12.90 -3.47 16.16
N ASN A 449 13.08 -2.71 15.08
CA ASN A 449 12.77 -3.19 13.73
C ASN A 449 13.87 -4.16 13.23
N GLY A 450 13.73 -4.71 12.03
CA GLY A 450 14.63 -5.74 11.50
C GLY A 450 16.06 -5.25 11.32
N SER A 451 16.23 -4.07 10.71
CA SER A 451 17.54 -3.43 10.52
C SER A 451 18.18 -3.06 11.86
N GLN A 452 17.43 -2.43 12.76
CA GLN A 452 17.92 -2.10 14.11
C GLN A 452 18.33 -3.34 14.90
N THR A 453 17.58 -4.44 14.78
CA THR A 453 17.92 -5.71 15.41
C THR A 453 19.26 -6.23 14.89
N LEU A 454 19.48 -6.20 13.58
CA LEU A 454 20.74 -6.60 12.97
C LEU A 454 21.91 -5.75 13.45
N THR A 455 21.79 -4.42 13.37
CA THR A 455 22.81 -3.47 13.83
C THR A 455 23.15 -3.68 15.31
N VAL A 456 22.14 -3.71 16.20
CA VAL A 456 22.39 -3.91 17.64
C VAL A 456 23.02 -5.27 17.92
N THR A 457 22.63 -6.32 17.18
CA THR A 457 23.23 -7.66 17.35
C THR A 457 24.68 -7.69 16.90
N ARG A 458 24.99 -7.06 15.76
CA ARG A 458 26.36 -6.95 15.23
C ARG A 458 27.27 -6.24 16.22
N VAL A 459 26.83 -5.09 16.70
CA VAL A 459 27.56 -4.25 17.65
C VAL A 459 27.71 -4.94 19.01
N PHE A 460 26.65 -5.61 19.49
CA PHE A 460 26.72 -6.39 20.72
C PHE A 460 27.76 -7.52 20.60
N TYR A 461 27.80 -8.23 19.46
CA TYR A 461 28.84 -9.22 19.19
C TYR A 461 30.25 -8.61 19.24
N GLU A 462 30.48 -7.46 18.59
CA GLU A 462 31.77 -6.76 18.59
C GLU A 462 32.18 -6.31 20.01
N TYR A 463 31.22 -5.84 20.80
CA TYR A 463 31.45 -5.53 22.20
C TYR A 463 31.87 -6.79 22.99
N LEU A 464 31.15 -7.91 22.84
CA LEU A 464 31.43 -9.14 23.59
C LEU A 464 32.82 -9.73 23.28
N ILE A 465 33.29 -9.70 22.03
CA ILE A 465 34.61 -10.26 21.68
C ILE A 465 35.77 -9.45 22.28
N LYS A 466 35.53 -8.18 22.65
CA LYS A 466 36.51 -7.31 23.32
C LYS A 466 36.55 -7.50 24.84
N ILE A 467 35.57 -8.20 25.41
CA ILE A 467 35.52 -8.44 26.86
C ILE A 467 36.56 -9.49 27.26
N ASN A 468 37.39 -9.15 28.24
CA ASN A 468 38.34 -10.09 28.82
C ASN A 468 37.64 -11.07 29.76
N ILE A 469 37.30 -12.25 29.24
CA ILE A 469 36.63 -13.30 30.02
C ILE A 469 37.57 -14.14 30.90
N ASN A 470 38.88 -13.89 30.85
CA ASN A 470 39.86 -14.76 31.52
C ASN A 470 39.72 -14.76 33.05
N ASN A 471 39.11 -13.72 33.60
CA ASN A 471 38.88 -13.56 35.04
C ASN A 471 37.68 -14.36 35.56
N TYR A 472 36.86 -14.94 34.69
CA TYR A 472 35.68 -15.72 35.09
C TYR A 472 35.97 -17.21 35.25
N GLU A 473 35.09 -17.92 35.96
CA GLU A 473 35.15 -19.37 36.09
C GLU A 473 35.03 -20.10 34.74
N ASN A 474 35.53 -21.33 34.66
CA ASN A 474 35.54 -22.12 33.42
C ASN A 474 34.12 -22.34 32.85
N GLY A 475 33.11 -22.53 33.69
CA GLY A 475 31.72 -22.68 33.24
C GLY A 475 31.20 -21.44 32.53
N VAL A 476 31.46 -20.25 33.09
CA VAL A 476 31.11 -18.95 32.49
C VAL A 476 31.86 -18.76 31.17
N LYS A 477 33.17 -19.03 31.14
CA LYS A 477 33.99 -18.94 29.92
C LYS A 477 33.44 -19.78 28.77
N ILE A 478 33.07 -21.03 29.05
CA ILE A 478 32.48 -21.92 28.04
C ILE A 478 31.16 -21.34 27.53
N LYS A 479 30.27 -20.90 28.44
CA LYS A 479 28.97 -20.36 28.07
C LYS A 479 29.07 -19.06 27.27
N PHE A 480 29.99 -18.18 27.64
CA PHE A 480 30.26 -16.93 26.94
C PHE A 480 30.76 -17.17 25.51
N LYS A 481 31.69 -18.14 25.34
CA LYS A 481 32.13 -18.57 24.01
C LYS A 481 30.98 -19.16 23.19
N GLN A 482 30.08 -19.95 23.78
CA GLN A 482 28.89 -20.47 23.07
C GLN A 482 27.99 -19.32 22.57
N ILE A 483 27.82 -18.27 23.37
CA ILE A 483 27.02 -17.08 22.99
C ILE A 483 27.67 -16.34 21.81
N ILE A 484 28.96 -16.04 21.89
CA ILE A 484 29.70 -15.38 20.79
C ILE A 484 29.53 -16.15 19.49
N ASN A 485 29.68 -17.47 19.52
CA ASN A 485 29.59 -18.28 18.31
C ASN A 485 28.16 -18.39 17.78
N LEU A 486 27.15 -18.47 18.65
CA LEU A 486 25.75 -18.40 18.23
C LEU A 486 25.46 -17.09 17.50
N LEU A 487 25.92 -15.96 18.06
CA LEU A 487 25.76 -14.65 17.44
C LEU A 487 26.51 -14.56 16.11
N LYS A 488 27.76 -15.03 16.04
CA LYS A 488 28.57 -15.08 14.83
C LYS A 488 27.88 -15.85 13.70
N VAL A 489 27.43 -17.07 13.99
CA VAL A 489 26.74 -17.93 13.01
C VAL A 489 25.48 -17.26 12.51
N LEU A 490 24.65 -16.71 13.41
CA LEU A 490 23.40 -16.06 13.00
C LEU A 490 23.63 -14.80 12.19
N LEU A 491 24.59 -13.96 12.58
CA LEU A 491 24.99 -12.77 11.80
C LEU A 491 25.45 -13.18 10.40
N ASN A 492 26.30 -14.19 10.29
CA ASN A 492 26.76 -14.68 8.99
C ASN A 492 25.62 -15.21 8.12
N VAL A 493 24.69 -16.00 8.68
CA VAL A 493 23.51 -16.46 7.92
C VAL A 493 22.65 -15.27 7.48
N THR A 494 22.41 -14.31 8.38
CA THR A 494 21.64 -13.10 8.05
C THR A 494 22.27 -12.30 6.92
N TYR A 495 23.58 -12.00 7.00
CA TYR A 495 24.28 -11.25 5.96
C TYR A 495 24.31 -12.00 4.63
N LEU A 496 24.51 -13.32 4.64
CA LEU A 496 24.42 -14.14 3.42
C LEU A 496 23.04 -14.08 2.76
N CYS A 497 21.97 -13.99 3.56
CA CYS A 497 20.61 -13.83 3.03
C CYS A 497 20.30 -12.42 2.50
N MET A 498 21.14 -11.44 2.83
CA MET A 498 21.04 -10.05 2.37
C MET A 498 22.03 -9.73 1.23
N GLU A 499 22.94 -10.64 0.91
CA GLU A 499 23.89 -10.45 -0.18
C GLU A 499 23.25 -10.83 -1.52
N PHE A 500 23.04 -9.82 -2.37
CA PHE A 500 22.31 -9.97 -3.63
C PHE A 500 23.22 -10.18 -4.85
N ASP A 501 24.51 -9.80 -4.75
CA ASP A 501 25.46 -9.86 -5.87
C ASP A 501 26.30 -11.14 -5.87
N MET A 502 26.12 -12.00 -4.87
CA MET A 502 26.88 -13.24 -4.74
C MET A 502 26.33 -14.36 -5.63
N ASP A 503 27.23 -15.03 -6.36
CA ASP A 503 26.89 -16.22 -7.13
C ASP A 503 26.31 -17.33 -6.23
N ILE A 504 25.32 -18.06 -6.75
CA ILE A 504 24.60 -19.09 -6.00
C ILE A 504 25.51 -20.23 -5.51
N ASN A 505 26.57 -20.58 -6.25
CA ASN A 505 27.50 -21.62 -5.82
C ASN A 505 28.38 -21.12 -4.69
N GLU A 506 28.80 -19.86 -4.76
CA GLU A 506 29.57 -19.20 -3.71
C GLU A 506 28.74 -19.03 -2.44
N CYS A 507 27.50 -18.56 -2.56
CA CYS A 507 26.55 -18.50 -1.45
C CYS A 507 26.32 -19.90 -0.84
N SER A 508 26.13 -20.94 -1.67
CA SER A 508 26.00 -22.32 -1.23
C SER A 508 27.26 -22.87 -0.54
N ARG A 509 28.45 -22.42 -0.94
CA ARG A 509 29.73 -22.79 -0.33
C ARG A 509 29.88 -22.13 1.04
N LEU A 510 29.60 -20.83 1.13
CA LEU A 510 29.66 -20.07 2.38
C LEU A 510 28.59 -20.54 3.37
N HIS A 511 27.36 -20.79 2.92
CA HIS A 511 26.31 -21.34 3.77
C HIS A 511 26.71 -22.70 4.35
N ARG A 512 27.31 -23.60 3.55
CA ARG A 512 27.86 -24.87 4.04
C ARG A 512 28.98 -24.65 5.07
N LYS A 513 29.83 -23.65 4.87
CA LYS A 513 30.89 -23.30 5.81
C LYS A 513 30.32 -22.81 7.15
N VAL A 514 29.38 -21.87 7.12
CA VAL A 514 28.68 -21.35 8.32
C VAL A 514 27.93 -22.47 9.06
N HIS A 515 27.30 -23.39 8.32
CA HIS A 515 26.67 -24.58 8.92
C HIS A 515 27.70 -25.52 9.58
N ASN A 516 28.86 -25.74 8.97
CA ASN A 516 29.90 -26.55 9.59
C ASN A 516 30.46 -25.89 10.86
N GLU A 517 30.54 -24.55 10.90
CA GLU A 517 30.92 -23.80 12.10
C GLU A 517 29.85 -23.88 13.21
N SER A 518 28.57 -24.03 12.87
CA SER A 518 27.48 -24.24 13.84
C SER A 518 27.46 -25.66 14.42
N MET A 519 28.19 -26.60 13.79
CA MET A 519 28.21 -28.02 14.09
C MET A 519 29.58 -28.47 14.62
N VAL A 520 29.89 -28.22 15.89
CA VAL A 520 31.03 -28.88 16.54
C VAL A 520 30.66 -29.49 17.90
N GLU A 521 30.81 -30.81 17.94
CA GLU A 521 30.83 -31.67 19.13
C GLU A 521 32.13 -31.41 19.93
N ASN A 522 32.03 -31.26 21.24
CA ASN A 522 33.13 -31.36 22.20
C ASN A 522 34.42 -30.55 21.89
N ASN A 523 34.45 -29.31 22.40
CA ASN A 523 35.66 -28.69 22.96
C ASN A 523 36.92 -28.46 22.09
N ASN A 524 36.85 -28.33 20.76
CA ASN A 524 37.97 -27.73 20.01
C ASN A 524 37.48 -26.89 18.83
N TRP A 525 37.84 -25.61 18.83
CA TRP A 525 37.41 -24.58 17.88
C TRP A 525 38.50 -24.37 16.83
N ILE A 526 38.18 -24.46 15.55
CA ILE A 526 39.08 -24.09 14.45
C ILE A 526 38.28 -23.29 13.42
N TYR A 527 38.91 -22.22 12.93
CA TYR A 527 38.62 -21.32 11.80
C TYR A 527 38.17 -19.88 12.13
N ASP A 528 39.16 -19.00 12.06
CA ASP A 528 39.04 -17.54 11.93
C ASP A 528 38.52 -17.19 10.53
N LEU A 529 37.21 -17.10 10.37
CA LEU A 529 36.65 -16.14 9.43
C LEU A 529 36.18 -14.90 10.19
N PRO A 530 36.50 -13.68 9.72
CA PRO A 530 35.81 -12.49 10.16
C PRO A 530 34.30 -12.63 9.85
N VAL A 531 33.47 -11.93 10.62
CA VAL A 531 32.07 -11.74 10.22
C VAL A 531 32.08 -11.06 8.85
N ILE A 532 31.25 -11.53 7.94
CA ILE A 532 31.15 -10.93 6.60
C ILE A 532 30.83 -9.45 6.77
N GLU A 533 31.75 -8.58 6.34
CA GLU A 533 31.51 -7.15 6.25
C GLU A 533 30.61 -6.92 5.04
N CYS A 534 29.32 -6.69 5.30
CA CYS A 534 28.41 -6.14 4.31
C CYS A 534 28.30 -4.65 4.62
N ASP A 535 28.77 -3.80 3.72
CA ASP A 535 28.65 -2.35 3.84
C ASP A 535 27.17 -1.95 3.64
N GLU A 536 26.38 -2.12 4.71
CA GLU A 536 24.99 -1.68 4.79
C GLU A 536 24.83 -0.18 4.51
N ASP A 537 25.88 0.62 4.72
CA ASP A 537 25.83 2.08 4.52
C ASP A 537 26.02 2.47 3.04
N GLU A 538 26.86 1.78 2.26
CA GLU A 538 27.06 2.13 0.84
C GLU A 538 25.80 1.86 0.00
N GLN A 539 24.98 0.87 0.36
CA GLN A 539 23.77 0.52 -0.39
C GLN A 539 22.53 1.37 -0.03
N LEU A 540 22.39 1.78 1.23
CA LEU A 540 21.31 2.69 1.67
C LEU A 540 21.64 4.14 1.34
N GLU A 541 22.90 4.57 1.48
CA GLU A 541 23.33 5.91 1.07
C GLU A 541 23.34 6.06 -0.44
N ALA A 542 23.76 5.06 -1.24
CA ALA A 542 23.67 5.16 -2.70
C ALA A 542 22.22 5.27 -3.21
N SER A 543 21.28 4.53 -2.60
CA SER A 543 19.85 4.61 -2.94
C SER A 543 19.21 5.93 -2.52
N MET A 544 19.61 6.49 -1.38
CA MET A 544 19.11 7.80 -0.90
C MET A 544 19.80 8.97 -1.61
N GLU A 545 21.08 8.87 -1.99
CA GLU A 545 21.79 9.87 -2.78
C GLU A 545 21.29 9.93 -4.23
N GLU A 546 20.87 8.80 -4.83
CA GLU A 546 20.18 8.80 -6.13
C GLU A 546 18.81 9.50 -6.04
N GLU A 547 18.00 9.22 -5.01
CA GLU A 547 16.72 9.93 -4.81
C GLU A 547 16.92 11.43 -4.49
N ILE A 548 17.94 11.79 -3.71
CA ILE A 548 18.26 13.20 -3.41
C ILE A 548 18.83 13.90 -4.65
N LYS A 549 19.59 13.22 -5.53
CA LYS A 549 20.03 13.76 -6.83
C LYS A 549 18.87 13.96 -7.80
N GLU A 550 17.93 13.02 -7.90
CA GLU A 550 16.72 13.20 -8.73
C GLU A 550 15.84 14.34 -8.20
N LEU A 551 15.65 14.45 -6.87
CA LEU A 551 14.87 15.52 -6.26
C LEU A 551 15.56 16.89 -6.35
N SER A 552 16.89 16.94 -6.23
CA SER A 552 17.65 18.20 -6.38
C SER A 552 17.77 18.64 -7.83
N PHE A 553 17.75 17.71 -8.80
CA PHE A 553 17.65 18.04 -10.22
C PHE A 553 16.30 18.69 -10.54
N ILE A 554 15.19 18.15 -10.00
CA ILE A 554 13.84 18.71 -10.15
C ILE A 554 13.69 20.08 -9.47
N ILE A 555 14.37 20.32 -8.34
CA ILE A 555 14.33 21.61 -7.63
C ILE A 555 15.26 22.66 -8.26
N SER A 556 16.21 22.25 -9.12
CA SER A 556 17.14 23.18 -9.80
C SER A 556 16.68 23.67 -11.19
N GLU A 557 15.54 23.17 -11.69
CA GLU A 557 14.89 23.63 -12.93
C GLU A 557 13.60 24.45 -12.70
N GLU A 558 13.29 24.84 -11.45
CA GLU A 558 12.41 25.97 -11.11
C GLU A 558 13.23 27.20 -10.67
#